data_AF-A0A2P8W879-F1
#
_entry.id   AF-A0A2P8W879-F1
#
_cell.length_a   1.000
_cell.length_b   1.000
_cell.length_c   1.000
_cell.angle_alpha   90.00
_cell.angle_beta   90.00
_cell.angle_gamma   90.00
#
_symmetry.space_group_name_H-M   'P 1'
#
loop_
_entity.id
_entity.type
_entity.pdbx_description
1 polymer ?
#
loop_
_entity_poly.entity_id
_entity_poly.type
_entity_poly.pdbx_seq_one_letter_code
_entity_poly.pdbx_strand_id
1 'polypeptide(L)'
;MSFAASVSHLQTLVLSFHPVIVMETVEEERVEALIHGACKDLQMAVFEWSVAQGLVRSPSSPSNRWQNEYAPPGGQRNQAIGKTTEPLDMLRHIQDMSFKAIYWLKDFAHHLKDPVVARQFREVAEQFSHNQSTLIVSGEGISLPASISHDAFYFDIKLPEPEELYGAVSDVVRALRGRVKVELTPEDIHALVK
;
A
#
# COMPACT_ATOMS: atom_id res chain seq x y z
N MET A 1 14.43 -1.12 -13.07
CA MET A 1 13.72 0.19 -13.09
C MET A 1 13.86 0.69 -11.66
N SER A 2 14.43 1.87 -11.42
CA SER A 2 14.70 2.33 -10.05
C SER A 2 13.40 2.53 -9.26
N PHE A 3 13.48 2.54 -7.93
CA PHE A 3 12.33 2.79 -7.06
C PHE A 3 11.60 4.11 -7.43
N ALA A 4 12.35 5.16 -7.76
CA ALA A 4 11.79 6.43 -8.22
C ALA A 4 10.96 6.31 -9.51
N ALA A 5 11.40 5.47 -10.45
CA ALA A 5 10.64 5.20 -11.67
C ALA A 5 9.33 4.45 -11.35
N SER A 6 9.36 3.50 -10.42
CA SER A 6 8.17 2.79 -9.95
C SER A 6 7.16 3.74 -9.29
N VAL A 7 7.63 4.69 -8.47
CA VAL A 7 6.78 5.74 -7.86
C VAL A 7 6.09 6.57 -8.94
N SER A 8 6.84 7.07 -9.92
CA SER A 8 6.31 7.86 -11.04
C SER A 8 5.32 7.07 -11.90
N HIS A 9 5.59 5.77 -12.11
CA HIS A 9 4.67 4.87 -12.82
C HIS A 9 3.37 4.68 -12.05
N LEU A 10 3.42 4.43 -10.74
CA LEU A 10 2.23 4.32 -9.90
C LEU A 10 1.40 5.62 -9.94
N GLN A 11 2.05 6.78 -9.83
CA GLN A 11 1.39 8.09 -9.96
C GLN A 11 0.67 8.22 -11.31
N THR A 12 1.32 7.79 -12.39
CA THR A 12 0.74 7.82 -13.73
C THR A 12 -0.52 6.95 -13.81
N LEU A 13 -0.50 5.74 -13.24
CA LEU A 13 -1.66 4.85 -13.23
C LEU A 13 -2.84 5.45 -12.47
N VAL A 14 -2.60 6.02 -11.28
CA VAL A 14 -3.61 6.68 -10.45
C VAL A 14 -4.20 7.90 -11.19
N LEU A 15 -3.35 8.74 -11.78
CA LEU A 15 -3.79 9.91 -12.56
C LEU A 15 -4.54 9.53 -13.84
N SER A 16 -4.29 8.32 -14.37
CA SER A 16 -4.98 7.77 -15.54
C SER A 16 -6.24 6.97 -15.19
N PHE A 17 -6.73 7.08 -13.95
CA PHE A 17 -7.97 6.43 -13.50
C PHE A 17 -7.95 4.90 -13.60
N HIS A 18 -6.80 4.26 -13.36
CA HIS A 18 -6.76 2.81 -13.20
C HIS A 18 -7.37 2.46 -11.84
N PRO A 19 -8.56 1.82 -11.79
CA PRO A 19 -9.30 1.66 -10.55
C PRO A 19 -8.76 0.51 -9.71
N VAL A 20 -8.09 -0.47 -10.33
CA VAL A 20 -7.57 -1.67 -9.68
C VAL A 20 -6.12 -1.88 -10.09
N ILE A 21 -5.24 -1.95 -9.10
CA ILE A 21 -3.83 -2.26 -9.27
C ILE A 21 -3.51 -3.49 -8.42
N VAL A 22 -2.79 -4.45 -8.99
CA VAL A 22 -2.40 -5.69 -8.32
C VAL A 22 -0.90 -5.70 -8.14
N MET A 23 -0.44 -5.92 -6.91
CA MET A 23 0.98 -6.04 -6.55
C MET A 23 1.21 -7.41 -5.91
N GLU A 24 1.64 -8.40 -6.69
CA GLU A 24 1.88 -9.75 -6.18
C GLU A 24 3.21 -9.80 -5.41
N THR A 25 3.12 -9.52 -4.10
CA THR A 25 4.24 -9.55 -3.17
C THR A 25 3.72 -9.65 -1.73
N VAL A 26 4.49 -10.29 -0.88
CA VAL A 26 4.30 -10.34 0.58
C VAL A 26 5.09 -9.25 1.31
N GLU A 27 5.93 -8.49 0.58
CA GLU A 27 6.78 -7.44 1.15
C GLU A 27 5.97 -6.15 1.37
N GLU A 28 5.11 -6.16 2.39
CA GLU A 28 4.22 -5.05 2.74
C GLU A 28 4.96 -3.71 2.87
N GLU A 29 6.14 -3.69 3.48
CA GLU A 29 6.96 -2.48 3.66
C GLU A 29 7.31 -1.81 2.33
N ARG A 30 7.54 -2.62 1.27
CA ARG A 30 7.88 -2.11 -0.06
C ARG A 30 6.66 -1.53 -0.77
N VAL A 31 5.52 -2.18 -0.62
CA VAL A 31 4.23 -1.68 -1.11
C VAL A 31 3.89 -0.36 -0.41
N GLU A 32 4.02 -0.31 0.90
CA GLU A 32 3.79 0.91 1.70
C GLU A 32 4.70 2.06 1.24
N ALA A 33 6.01 1.80 1.12
CA ALA A 33 6.97 2.80 0.68
C ALA A 33 6.64 3.35 -0.71
N LEU A 34 6.23 2.48 -1.64
CA LEU A 34 5.84 2.85 -3.00
C LEU A 34 4.57 3.72 -3.00
N ILE A 35 3.53 3.30 -2.28
CA ILE A 35 2.27 4.04 -2.16
C ILE A 35 2.51 5.40 -1.50
N HIS A 36 3.27 5.43 -0.41
CA HIS A 36 3.61 6.67 0.30
C HIS A 36 4.40 7.63 -0.61
N GLY A 37 5.40 7.11 -1.34
CA GLY A 37 6.16 7.87 -2.33
C GLY A 37 5.25 8.50 -3.39
N ALA A 38 4.31 7.72 -3.93
CA ALA A 38 3.38 8.21 -4.96
C ALA A 38 2.39 9.25 -4.41
N CYS A 39 1.84 9.02 -3.22
CA CYS A 39 0.83 9.87 -2.61
C CYS A 39 1.36 11.20 -2.07
N LYS A 40 2.66 11.30 -1.76
CA LYS A 40 3.27 12.52 -1.24
C LYS A 40 3.02 13.72 -2.17
N ASP A 41 3.14 13.52 -3.48
CA ASP A 41 2.93 14.58 -4.46
C ASP A 41 1.45 14.72 -4.85
N LEU A 42 0.70 13.61 -4.88
CA LEU A 42 -0.71 13.60 -5.24
C LEU A 42 -1.64 14.19 -4.15
N GLN A 43 -1.14 14.36 -2.92
CA GLN A 43 -1.92 14.83 -1.76
C GLN A 43 -3.19 13.99 -1.50
N MET A 44 -3.14 12.71 -1.87
CA MET A 44 -4.26 11.78 -1.71
C MET A 44 -4.23 11.11 -0.34
N ALA A 45 -5.42 10.82 0.18
CA ALA A 45 -5.55 9.99 1.37
C ALA A 45 -5.13 8.55 1.08
N VAL A 46 -4.56 7.87 2.07
CA VAL A 46 -4.25 6.44 1.97
C VAL A 46 -4.97 5.72 3.10
N PHE A 47 -5.73 4.70 2.74
CA PHE A 47 -6.29 3.74 3.68
C PHE A 47 -5.66 2.39 3.45
N GLU A 48 -5.50 1.65 4.52
CA GLU A 48 -5.05 0.27 4.49
C GLU A 48 -6.13 -0.60 5.14
N TRP A 49 -6.30 -1.80 4.59
CA TRP A 49 -7.24 -2.78 5.09
C TRP A 49 -6.53 -4.11 5.26
N SER A 50 -6.79 -4.75 6.40
CA SER A 50 -6.54 -6.17 6.60
C SER A 50 -7.76 -6.80 7.26
N VAL A 51 -7.95 -8.10 7.06
CA VAL A 51 -9.03 -8.84 7.73
C VAL A 51 -8.93 -8.74 9.27
N ALA A 52 -7.72 -8.61 9.81
CA ALA A 52 -7.46 -8.57 11.24
C ALA A 52 -7.81 -7.21 11.89
N GLN A 53 -7.67 -6.10 11.15
CA GLN A 53 -7.82 -4.74 11.71
C GLN A 53 -9.02 -3.99 11.13
N GLY A 54 -9.53 -4.40 9.96
CA GLY A 54 -10.46 -3.61 9.17
C GLY A 54 -9.76 -2.44 8.48
N LEU A 55 -10.55 -1.46 8.06
CA LEU A 55 -10.10 -0.29 7.32
C LEU A 55 -9.56 0.74 8.29
N VAL A 56 -8.28 1.07 8.18
CA VAL A 56 -7.64 2.14 8.95
C VAL A 56 -7.08 3.18 7.99
N ARG A 57 -7.01 4.42 8.47
CA ARG A 57 -6.28 5.47 7.77
C ARG A 57 -4.80 5.23 7.97
N SER A 58 -4.04 5.13 6.89
CA SER A 58 -2.60 4.90 6.97
C SER A 58 -1.93 6.06 7.73
N PRO A 59 -1.00 5.76 8.66
CA PRO A 59 -0.36 6.79 9.47
C PRO A 59 0.41 7.78 8.60
N SER A 60 0.99 7.30 7.49
CA SER A 60 1.77 8.06 6.52
C SER A 60 0.90 8.87 5.53
N SER A 61 -0.43 8.88 5.69
CA SER A 61 -1.30 9.65 4.82
C SER A 61 -1.09 11.17 5.00
N PRO A 62 -0.91 11.94 3.89
CA PRO A 62 -0.60 13.38 3.94
C PRO A 62 -1.54 14.25 4.78
N SER A 63 -2.82 13.89 4.87
CA SER A 63 -3.81 14.66 5.64
C SER A 63 -4.02 14.16 7.07
N ASN A 64 -3.19 13.23 7.56
CA ASN A 64 -3.17 12.80 8.96
C ASN A 64 -2.45 13.85 9.82
N ARG A 65 -3.08 15.02 10.00
CA ARG A 65 -2.46 16.20 10.66
C ARG A 65 -2.23 16.05 12.17
N TRP A 66 -2.62 14.93 12.78
CA TRP A 66 -2.62 14.71 14.22
C TRP A 66 -1.48 13.83 14.73
N GLN A 67 -0.42 13.63 13.94
CA GLN A 67 0.84 12.99 14.37
C GLN A 67 1.99 13.99 14.51
N ASN A 68 1.76 15.13 15.17
CA ASN A 68 2.86 15.98 15.62
C ASN A 68 3.16 15.71 17.11
N GLU A 69 4.33 16.14 17.58
CA GLU A 69 4.80 15.97 18.98
C GLU A 69 3.88 16.63 20.02
N TYR A 70 2.89 17.41 19.58
CA TYR A 70 1.86 18.06 20.38
C TYR A 70 0.55 17.26 20.48
N ALA A 71 0.49 16.06 19.90
CA ALA A 71 -0.65 15.16 20.05
C ALA A 71 -0.81 14.80 21.55
N PRO A 72 -2.02 14.94 22.12
CA PRO A 72 -2.24 14.60 23.53
C PRO A 72 -1.87 13.13 23.79
N PRO A 73 -1.40 12.75 24.99
CA PRO A 73 -1.18 11.34 25.33
C PRO A 73 -2.50 10.56 25.15
N GLY A 74 -2.57 9.70 24.13
CA GLY A 74 -3.81 9.02 23.69
C GLY A 74 -4.46 9.58 22.41
N GLY A 75 -3.84 10.59 21.79
CA GLY A 75 -4.21 11.19 20.51
C GLY A 75 -4.04 10.18 19.37
N GLN A 76 -5.17 9.59 18.98
CA GLN A 76 -5.39 8.81 17.76
C GLN A 76 -4.29 7.79 17.42
N ARG A 77 -4.27 6.67 18.17
CA ARG A 77 -3.98 5.37 17.53
C ARG A 77 -4.86 5.28 16.28
N ASN A 78 -4.32 4.88 15.14
CA ASN A 78 -5.08 4.63 13.91
C ASN A 78 -6.37 3.87 14.27
N GLN A 79 -7.50 4.58 14.37
CA GLN A 79 -8.74 3.96 14.76
C GLN A 79 -9.29 3.26 13.54
N ALA A 80 -9.41 1.94 13.64
CA ALA A 80 -10.18 1.16 12.69
C ALA A 80 -11.55 1.80 12.54
N ILE A 81 -11.92 2.07 11.29
CA ILE A 81 -13.26 2.51 10.98
C ILE A 81 -14.18 1.34 11.34
N GLY A 82 -15.06 1.56 12.32
CA GLY A 82 -15.84 0.48 12.91
C GLY A 82 -16.64 -0.32 11.88
N LYS A 83 -16.75 -1.64 12.10
CA LYS A 83 -17.49 -2.59 11.25
C LYS A 83 -16.97 -2.75 9.83
N THR A 84 -15.64 -2.70 9.64
CA THR A 84 -15.01 -2.90 8.34
C THR A 84 -14.09 -4.11 8.31
N THR A 85 -14.12 -5.01 9.30
CA THR A 85 -13.34 -6.27 9.26
C THR A 85 -13.91 -7.27 8.25
N GLU A 86 -15.22 -7.22 8.01
CA GLU A 86 -15.87 -8.01 6.96
C GLU A 86 -15.61 -7.38 5.58
N PRO A 87 -15.10 -8.14 4.59
CA PRO A 87 -14.75 -7.63 3.26
C PRO A 87 -15.88 -6.87 2.57
N LEU A 88 -17.10 -7.41 2.64
CA LEU A 88 -18.28 -6.82 2.00
C LEU A 88 -18.64 -5.48 2.63
N ASP A 89 -18.61 -5.40 3.96
CA ASP A 89 -18.93 -4.17 4.69
C ASP A 89 -17.87 -3.10 4.45
N MET A 90 -16.59 -3.47 4.38
CA MET A 90 -15.54 -2.55 3.97
C MET A 90 -15.76 -1.99 2.56
N LEU A 91 -16.05 -2.86 1.58
CA LEU A 91 -16.26 -2.41 0.20
C LEU A 91 -17.46 -1.44 0.08
N ARG A 92 -18.55 -1.69 0.80
CA ARG A 92 -19.69 -0.76 0.87
C ARG A 92 -19.28 0.56 1.52
N HIS A 93 -18.51 0.48 2.61
CA HIS A 93 -18.04 1.65 3.32
C HIS A 93 -17.16 2.56 2.45
N ILE A 94 -16.22 2.01 1.69
CA ILE A 94 -15.37 2.81 0.77
C ILE A 94 -16.14 3.32 -0.45
N GLN A 95 -17.21 2.63 -0.88
CA GLN A 95 -18.08 3.09 -1.95
C GLN A 95 -18.81 4.38 -1.57
N ASP A 96 -19.25 4.47 -0.31
CA ASP A 96 -19.96 5.63 0.24
C ASP A 96 -19.03 6.82 0.56
N MET A 97 -17.70 6.60 0.58
CA MET A 97 -16.75 7.69 0.79
C MET A 97 -16.69 8.65 -0.40
N SER A 98 -16.81 9.94 -0.13
CA SER A 98 -16.92 10.99 -1.17
C SER A 98 -15.60 11.64 -1.59
N PHE A 99 -14.47 11.22 -1.03
CA PHE A 99 -13.16 11.83 -1.29
C PHE A 99 -12.20 10.84 -1.96
N LYS A 100 -11.29 11.40 -2.77
CA LYS A 100 -10.30 10.66 -3.55
C LYS A 100 -9.23 10.06 -2.63
N ALA A 101 -9.01 8.75 -2.74
CA ALA A 101 -8.04 8.05 -1.92
C ALA A 101 -7.48 6.80 -2.61
N ILE A 102 -6.31 6.37 -2.13
CA ILE A 102 -5.78 5.04 -2.41
C ILE A 102 -6.21 4.12 -1.27
N TYR A 103 -6.74 2.95 -1.62
CA TYR A 103 -7.17 1.91 -0.69
C TYR A 103 -6.31 0.68 -0.91
N TRP A 104 -5.39 0.42 0.03
CA TRP A 104 -4.51 -0.74 0.01
C TRP A 104 -5.14 -1.91 0.76
N LEU A 105 -5.50 -2.96 0.02
CA LEU A 105 -6.19 -4.14 0.53
C LEU A 105 -5.21 -5.33 0.58
N LYS A 106 -4.80 -5.69 1.79
CA LYS A 106 -3.84 -6.76 2.05
C LYS A 106 -4.53 -8.13 1.99
N ASP A 107 -3.99 -9.05 1.21
CA ASP A 107 -4.46 -10.43 0.98
C ASP A 107 -5.92 -10.56 0.50
N PHE A 108 -6.48 -9.48 -0.05
CA PHE A 108 -7.92 -9.38 -0.34
C PHE A 108 -8.41 -10.36 -1.41
N ALA A 109 -7.52 -10.80 -2.29
CA ALA A 109 -7.85 -11.69 -3.41
C ALA A 109 -8.58 -12.97 -2.98
N HIS A 110 -8.28 -13.48 -1.78
CA HIS A 110 -8.93 -14.67 -1.22
C HIS A 110 -10.45 -14.49 -1.05
N HIS A 111 -10.90 -13.28 -0.77
CA HIS A 111 -12.31 -12.95 -0.54
C HIS A 111 -13.10 -12.80 -1.86
N LEU A 112 -12.43 -12.62 -3.00
CA LEU A 112 -13.07 -12.52 -4.32
C LEU A 112 -13.63 -13.87 -4.84
N LYS A 113 -13.45 -14.96 -4.08
CA LYS A 113 -14.13 -16.24 -4.34
C LYS A 113 -15.62 -16.18 -4.02
N ASP A 114 -16.03 -15.29 -3.12
CA ASP A 114 -17.43 -15.02 -2.85
C ASP A 114 -18.01 -14.14 -3.97
N PRO A 115 -19.06 -14.59 -4.71
CA PRO A 115 -19.63 -13.84 -5.81
C PRO A 115 -20.23 -12.48 -5.38
N VAL A 116 -20.72 -12.35 -4.14
CA VAL A 116 -21.26 -11.10 -3.61
C VAL A 116 -20.13 -10.09 -3.38
N VAL A 117 -19.03 -10.53 -2.77
CA VAL A 117 -17.84 -9.69 -2.56
C VAL A 117 -17.22 -9.29 -3.91
N ALA A 118 -17.08 -10.25 -4.83
CA ALA A 118 -16.54 -9.97 -6.17
C ALA A 118 -17.42 -9.01 -6.97
N ARG A 119 -18.75 -9.10 -6.85
CA ARG A 119 -19.69 -8.16 -7.49
C ARG A 119 -19.54 -6.77 -6.88
N GLN A 120 -19.55 -6.66 -5.55
CA GLN A 120 -19.37 -5.39 -4.85
C GLN A 120 -18.03 -4.74 -5.19
N PHE A 121 -16.94 -5.52 -5.24
CA PHE A 121 -15.62 -5.03 -5.63
C PHE A 121 -15.65 -4.40 -7.02
N ARG A 122 -16.35 -5.03 -7.98
CA ARG A 122 -16.51 -4.50 -9.33
C ARG A 122 -17.29 -3.19 -9.37
N GLU A 123 -18.34 -3.07 -8.56
CA GLU A 123 -19.11 -1.82 -8.45
C GLU A 123 -18.25 -0.68 -7.89
N VAL A 124 -17.40 -0.96 -6.89
CA VAL A 124 -16.41 0.01 -6.39
C VAL A 124 -15.39 0.37 -7.47
N ALA A 125 -14.83 -0.64 -8.16
CA ALA A 125 -13.87 -0.41 -9.24
C ALA A 125 -14.45 0.43 -10.39
N GLU A 126 -15.70 0.18 -10.77
CA GLU A 126 -16.42 0.95 -11.78
C GLU A 126 -16.66 2.41 -11.32
N GLN A 127 -16.99 2.63 -10.06
CA GLN A 127 -17.06 3.99 -9.51
C GLN A 127 -15.68 4.69 -9.53
N PHE A 128 -14.63 3.92 -9.25
CA PHE A 128 -13.25 4.41 -9.21
C PHE A 128 -12.64 4.62 -10.60
N SER A 129 -13.21 4.10 -11.68
CA SER A 129 -12.75 4.48 -13.03
C SER A 129 -13.21 5.89 -13.42
N HIS A 130 -14.18 6.45 -12.69
CA HIS A 130 -14.72 7.79 -12.91
C HIS A 130 -14.26 8.82 -11.88
N ASN A 131 -13.56 8.38 -10.82
CA ASN A 131 -12.98 9.24 -9.80
C ASN A 131 -11.50 8.87 -9.61
N GLN A 132 -10.64 9.76 -9.14
CA GLN A 132 -9.20 9.44 -9.00
C GLN A 132 -8.92 8.60 -7.74
N SER A 133 -9.73 7.58 -7.46
CA SER A 133 -9.47 6.62 -6.38
C SER A 133 -8.99 5.30 -6.96
N THR A 134 -8.20 4.56 -6.19
CA THR A 134 -7.60 3.32 -6.67
C THR A 134 -7.61 2.28 -5.57
N LEU A 135 -8.04 1.06 -5.91
CA LEU A 135 -7.88 -0.15 -5.12
C LEU A 135 -6.51 -0.76 -5.45
N ILE A 136 -5.67 -0.93 -4.46
CA ILE A 136 -4.41 -1.68 -4.59
C ILE A 136 -4.56 -2.99 -3.84
N VAL A 137 -4.46 -4.12 -4.53
CA VAL A 137 -4.50 -5.45 -3.93
C VAL A 137 -3.09 -6.01 -3.87
N SER A 138 -2.62 -6.38 -2.68
CA SER A 138 -1.34 -7.06 -2.49
C SER A 138 -1.50 -8.40 -1.78
N GLY A 139 -0.47 -9.23 -1.85
CA GLY A 139 -0.45 -10.59 -1.31
C GLY A 139 0.22 -11.57 -2.26
N GLU A 140 0.23 -12.84 -1.89
CA GLU A 140 0.80 -13.93 -2.68
C GLU A 140 -0.27 -14.65 -3.51
N GLY A 141 0.07 -15.10 -4.73
CA GLY A 141 -0.79 -15.99 -5.52
C GLY A 141 -2.12 -15.35 -5.92
N ILE A 142 -2.09 -14.07 -6.30
CA ILE A 142 -3.29 -13.28 -6.59
C ILE A 142 -3.94 -13.77 -7.88
N SER A 143 -5.09 -14.46 -7.75
CA SER A 143 -5.94 -14.83 -8.87
C SER A 143 -7.25 -14.07 -8.81
N LEU A 144 -7.43 -13.12 -9.74
CA LEU A 144 -8.65 -12.34 -9.85
C LEU A 144 -9.69 -13.04 -10.74
N PRO A 145 -10.99 -12.96 -10.40
CA PRO A 145 -12.06 -13.35 -11.33
C PRO A 145 -11.93 -12.62 -12.67
N ALA A 146 -12.28 -13.30 -13.78
CA ALA A 146 -12.17 -12.74 -15.13
C ALA A 146 -12.88 -11.39 -15.28
N SER A 147 -13.99 -11.20 -14.56
CA SER A 147 -14.76 -9.95 -14.56
C SER A 147 -14.07 -8.76 -13.90
N ILE A 148 -13.03 -8.99 -13.10
CA ILE A 148 -12.23 -7.95 -12.44
C ILE A 148 -10.88 -7.80 -13.15
N SER A 149 -10.35 -8.92 -13.68
CA SER A 149 -9.06 -8.95 -14.37
C SER A 149 -8.96 -8.01 -15.57
N HIS A 150 -10.08 -7.65 -16.21
CA HIS A 150 -10.08 -6.74 -17.35
C HIS A 150 -9.71 -5.30 -16.96
N ASP A 151 -10.12 -4.86 -15.77
CA ASP A 151 -9.91 -3.50 -15.27
C ASP A 151 -8.69 -3.42 -14.33
N ALA A 152 -8.02 -4.54 -14.11
CA ALA A 152 -6.89 -4.67 -13.20
C ALA A 152 -5.56 -4.47 -13.94
N PHE A 153 -4.73 -3.57 -13.42
CA PHE A 153 -3.35 -3.40 -13.86
C PHE A 153 -2.41 -4.19 -12.94
N TYR A 154 -1.66 -5.14 -13.48
CA TYR A 154 -0.65 -5.88 -12.74
C TYR A 154 0.64 -5.05 -12.65
N PHE A 155 0.96 -4.61 -11.45
CA PHE A 155 2.11 -3.79 -11.14
C PHE A 155 3.22 -4.65 -10.52
N ASP A 156 4.32 -4.77 -11.23
CA ASP A 156 5.50 -5.52 -10.79
C ASP A 156 6.44 -4.60 -9.97
N ILE A 157 6.54 -4.88 -8.67
CA ILE A 157 7.50 -4.20 -7.79
C ILE A 157 8.87 -4.88 -7.96
N LYS A 158 9.64 -4.41 -8.94
CA LYS A 158 11.01 -4.88 -9.19
C LYS A 158 11.85 -4.81 -7.92
N LEU A 159 12.64 -5.85 -7.65
CA LEU A 159 13.60 -5.90 -6.55
C LEU A 159 14.48 -4.64 -6.54
N PRO A 160 14.88 -4.15 -5.34
CA PRO A 160 15.74 -2.99 -5.25
C PRO A 160 17.06 -3.28 -5.97
N GLU A 161 17.59 -2.31 -6.69
CA GLU A 161 18.88 -2.45 -7.34
C GLU A 161 19.99 -2.57 -6.26
N PRO A 162 21.16 -3.18 -6.56
CA PRO A 162 22.24 -3.37 -5.60
C PRO A 162 22.63 -2.08 -4.83
N GLU A 163 22.58 -0.92 -5.50
CA GLU A 163 22.86 0.36 -4.86
C GLU A 163 21.80 0.76 -3.82
N GLU A 164 20.52 0.46 -4.09
CA GLU A 164 19.41 0.70 -3.16
C GLU A 164 19.51 -0.25 -1.95
N LEU A 165 19.87 -1.51 -2.18
CA LEU A 165 20.13 -2.49 -1.12
C LEU A 165 21.29 -2.05 -0.22
N TYR A 166 22.40 -1.60 -0.81
CA TYR A 166 23.56 -1.10 -0.07
C TYR A 166 23.18 0.10 0.81
N GLY A 167 22.36 1.02 0.29
CA GLY A 167 21.82 2.14 1.05
C GLY A 167 20.99 1.70 2.25
N ALA A 168 20.05 0.77 2.04
CA ALA A 168 19.20 0.25 3.10
C ALA A 168 20.01 -0.44 4.22
N VAL A 169 20.98 -1.30 3.85
CA VAL A 169 21.88 -1.96 4.82
C VAL A 169 22.70 -0.93 5.58
N SER A 170 23.23 0.08 4.89
CA SER A 170 24.00 1.16 5.52
C SER A 170 23.18 1.96 6.53
N ASP A 171 21.90 2.22 6.25
CA ASP A 171 21.00 2.93 7.14
C ASP A 171 20.63 2.12 8.38
N VAL A 172 20.40 0.80 8.23
CA VAL A 172 20.23 -0.12 9.37
C VAL A 172 21.48 -0.15 10.24
N VAL A 173 22.67 -0.32 9.64
CA VAL A 173 23.95 -0.30 10.37
C VAL A 173 24.12 1.00 11.14
N ARG A 174 23.77 2.14 10.52
CA ARG A 174 23.85 3.47 11.16
C ARG A 174 22.87 3.60 12.32
N ALA A 175 21.64 3.11 12.17
CA ALA A 175 20.62 3.12 13.23
C ALA A 175 21.00 2.25 14.44
N LEU A 176 21.78 1.18 14.21
CA LEU A 176 22.27 0.26 15.24
C LEU A 176 23.58 0.71 15.89
N ARG A 177 24.37 1.58 15.23
CA ARG A 177 25.60 2.14 15.81
C ARG A 177 25.28 2.90 17.10
N GLY A 178 25.80 2.38 18.21
CA GLY A 178 25.60 2.93 19.56
C GLY A 178 24.65 2.11 20.46
N ARG A 179 23.89 1.16 19.89
CA ARG A 179 23.05 0.21 20.67
C ARG A 179 23.63 -1.20 20.71
N VAL A 180 24.39 -1.58 19.68
CA VAL A 180 25.06 -2.89 19.56
C VAL A 180 26.45 -2.69 18.95
N LYS A 181 27.42 -3.54 19.31
CA LYS A 181 28.73 -3.56 18.65
C LYS A 181 28.55 -4.14 17.25
N VAL A 182 28.57 -3.29 16.22
CA VAL A 182 28.45 -3.71 14.83
C VAL A 182 29.85 -3.93 14.25
N GLU A 183 30.22 -5.18 14.02
CA GLU A 183 31.44 -5.59 13.31
C GLU A 183 31.05 -6.02 11.87
N LEU A 184 30.74 -5.04 11.02
CA LEU A 184 30.51 -5.25 9.60
C LEU A 184 31.53 -4.40 8.83
N THR A 185 32.35 -5.03 8.00
CA THR A 185 33.25 -4.33 7.08
C THR A 185 32.53 -3.95 5.79
N PRO A 186 33.03 -2.97 5.01
CA PRO A 186 32.46 -2.63 3.70
C PRO A 186 32.41 -3.81 2.72
N GLU A 187 33.35 -4.76 2.86
CA GLU A 187 33.42 -5.99 2.06
C GLU A 187 32.29 -6.96 2.44
N ASP A 188 31.97 -7.08 3.74
CA ASP A 188 30.83 -7.88 4.22
C ASP A 188 29.49 -7.33 3.73
N ILE A 189 29.35 -6.00 3.69
CA ILE A 189 28.14 -5.35 3.16
C ILE A 189 28.00 -5.62 1.65
N HIS A 190 29.09 -5.56 0.88
CA HIS A 190 29.06 -5.92 -0.53
C HIS A 190 28.74 -7.40 -0.77
N ALA A 191 29.13 -8.29 0.13
CA ALA A 191 28.80 -9.72 0.05
C ALA A 191 27.32 -10.01 0.34
N LEU A 192 26.66 -9.20 1.18
CA LEU A 192 25.23 -9.34 1.51
C LEU A 192 24.28 -8.85 0.40
N VAL A 193 24.79 -8.04 -0.52
CA VAL A 193 24.03 -7.39 -1.61
C VAL A 193 24.12 -8.16 -2.93
N LYS A 194 24.73 -9.35 -2.93
CA LYS A 194 25.11 -10.11 -4.12
C LYS A 194 24.17 -11.26 -4.47
#